data_AF-A0A8F1SBF0-F1
#
_entry.id   AF-A0A8F1SBF0-F1
#
_cell.length_a   1.000
_cell.length_b   1.000
_cell.length_c   1.000
_cell.angle_alpha   90.00
_cell.angle_beta   90.00
_cell.angle_gamma   90.00
#
_symmetry.space_group_name_H-M   'P 1'
#
loop_
_entity.id
_entity.type
_entity.pdbx_description
1 polymer ?
#
loop_
_entity_poly.entity_id
_entity_poly.type
_entity_poly.pdbx_seq_one_letter_code
_entity_poly.pdbx_strand_id
1 'polypeptide(L)' 'MLDLIDLAVGDGSPIPRISYRDAMETYGSDKPDLRFGMELIELTDVFAGTEFGVFKNVECIKAICVKNGASV' A
#
# COMPACT_ATOMS: atom_id res chain seq x y z
N MET A 1 -3.66 7.97 -28.39
CA MET A 1 -3.77 7.36 -27.05
C MET A 1 -5.24 7.06 -26.85
N LEU A 2 -5.63 5.81 -26.63
CA LEU A 2 -7.04 5.47 -26.39
C LEU A 2 -7.43 6.06 -25.04
N ASP A 3 -8.40 6.97 -25.02
CA ASP A 3 -8.91 7.52 -23.79
C ASP A 3 -9.94 6.55 -23.20
N LEU A 4 -9.55 5.88 -22.12
CA LEU A 4 -10.38 4.89 -21.42
C LEU A 4 -11.13 5.53 -20.24
N ILE A 5 -11.28 6.87 -20.23
CA ILE A 5 -11.94 7.62 -19.15
C ILE A 5 -13.38 7.15 -18.92
N ASP A 6 -14.08 6.79 -20.00
CA ASP A 6 -15.49 6.40 -19.98
C ASP A 6 -15.68 4.89 -19.95
N LEU A 7 -14.60 4.11 -19.80
CA LEU A 7 -14.73 2.66 -19.72
C LEU A 7 -15.24 2.30 -18.32
N ALA A 8 -16.48 1.82 -18.26
CA ALA A 8 -17.10 1.35 -17.05
C ALA A 8 -16.64 -0.07 -16.70
N VAL A 9 -16.44 -0.34 -15.40
CA VAL A 9 -16.34 -1.71 -14.88
C VAL A 9 -17.74 -2.34 -14.76
N GLY A 10 -17.83 -3.62 -14.39
CA GLY A 10 -19.05 -4.42 -14.50
C GLY A 10 -20.31 -3.89 -13.79
N ASP A 11 -20.19 -2.92 -12.88
CA ASP A 11 -21.29 -2.24 -12.20
C ASP A 11 -21.61 -0.84 -12.73
N GLY A 12 -20.96 -0.40 -13.80
CA GLY A 12 -21.15 0.93 -14.40
C GLY A 12 -20.23 2.02 -13.81
N SER A 13 -19.45 1.73 -12.77
CA SER A 13 -18.51 2.70 -12.19
C SER A 13 -17.25 2.89 -13.06
N PRO A 14 -16.59 4.07 -13.01
CA PRO A 14 -15.36 4.30 -13.77
C PRO A 14 -14.20 3.49 -13.19
N ILE A 15 -13.23 3.11 -14.04
CA ILE A 15 -12.01 2.43 -13.59
C ILE A 15 -11.25 3.34 -12.60
N PRO A 16 -10.93 2.86 -11.38
CA PRO A 16 -10.14 3.62 -10.42
C PRO A 16 -8.78 4.01 -10.98
N ARG A 17 -8.34 5.23 -10.66
CA ARG A 17 -7.03 5.75 -11.06
C ARG A 17 -6.23 6.08 -9.83
N ILE A 18 -4.97 5.66 -9.84
CA ILE A 18 -3.99 5.94 -8.79
C ILE A 18 -2.69 6.33 -9.47
N SER A 19 -1.96 7.30 -8.90
CA SER A 19 -0.64 7.64 -9.43
C SER A 19 0.35 6.51 -9.14
N TYR A 20 1.40 6.38 -9.94
CA TYR A 20 2.46 5.40 -9.67
C TYR A 20 3.04 5.59 -8.25
N ARG A 21 3.23 6.84 -7.82
CA ARG A 21 3.73 7.17 -6.49
C ARG A 21 2.81 6.65 -5.41
N ASP A 22 1.51 6.92 -5.51
CA ASP A 22 0.54 6.50 -4.50
C ASP A 22 0.39 4.98 -4.49
N ALA A 23 0.43 4.31 -5.66
CA ALA A 23 0.37 2.86 -5.74
C ALA A 23 1.57 2.18 -5.03
N MET A 24 2.78 2.71 -5.26
CA MET A 24 3.98 2.22 -4.57
C MET A 24 3.98 2.56 -3.09
N GLU A 25 3.51 3.75 -2.72
CA GLU A 25 3.49 4.22 -1.33
C GLU A 25 2.50 3.42 -0.47
N THR A 26 1.29 3.20 -0.99
CA THR A 26 0.18 2.54 -0.29
C THR A 26 0.22 1.01 -0.41
N TYR A 27 0.63 0.45 -1.55
CA TYR A 27 0.52 -1.00 -1.81
C TYR A 27 1.85 -1.68 -2.18
N GLY A 28 2.94 -0.92 -2.37
CA GLY A 28 4.25 -1.46 -2.73
C GLY A 28 4.31 -2.09 -4.13
N SER A 29 3.31 -1.84 -4.98
CA SER A 29 3.19 -2.43 -6.31
C SER A 29 2.60 -1.42 -7.29
N ASP A 30 3.14 -1.40 -8.51
CA ASP A 30 2.60 -0.63 -9.64
C ASP A 30 1.33 -1.26 -10.23
N LYS A 31 1.01 -2.49 -9.79
CA LYS A 31 -0.19 -3.26 -10.13
C LYS A 31 -0.82 -3.76 -8.84
N PRO A 32 -1.37 -2.85 -8.01
CA PRO A 32 -1.94 -3.23 -6.73
C PRO A 32 -3.22 -4.05 -6.92
N ASP A 33 -3.42 -5.03 -6.05
CA ASP A 33 -4.70 -5.74 -5.96
C ASP A 33 -5.64 -4.96 -5.05
N LEU A 34 -6.57 -4.22 -5.63
CA LEU A 34 -7.50 -3.34 -4.90
C LEU A 34 -8.70 -4.07 -4.29
N ARG A 35 -8.76 -5.40 -4.38
CA ARG A 35 -9.91 -6.18 -3.87
C ARG A 35 -9.89 -6.36 -2.36
N PHE A 36 -8.73 -6.18 -1.74
CA PHE A 36 -8.53 -6.30 -0.30
C PHE A 36 -7.82 -5.04 0.21
N GLY A 37 -7.90 -4.79 1.51
CA GLY A 37 -7.09 -3.75 2.15
C GLY A 37 -5.64 -4.23 2.33
N MET A 38 -5.11 -4.06 3.56
CA MET A 38 -3.71 -4.36 3.92
C MET A 38 -2.70 -3.42 3.26
N GLU A 39 -3.00 -2.13 3.33
CA GLU A 39 -2.10 -1.06 2.93
C GLU A 39 -0.82 -1.07 3.77
N LEU A 40 0.28 -0.64 3.16
CA LEU A 40 1.53 -0.37 3.83
C LEU A 40 1.37 0.85 4.74
N ILE A 41 1.68 0.66 6.02
CA ILE A 41 1.68 1.72 7.02
C ILE A 41 3.12 2.13 7.28
N GLU A 42 3.41 3.42 7.13
CA GLU A 42 4.72 4.03 7.40
C GLU A 42 5.02 4.03 8.90
N LEU A 43 6.19 3.52 9.28
CA LEU A 43 6.63 3.33 10.66
C LEU A 43 8.07 3.82 10.89
N THR A 44 8.73 4.43 9.90
CA THR A 44 10.12 4.89 10.02
C THR A 44 10.30 5.83 11.21
N ASP A 45 9.43 6.83 11.36
CA ASP A 45 9.48 7.78 12.48
C ASP A 45 9.23 7.12 13.84
N VAL A 46 8.38 6.08 13.87
CA VAL A 46 8.10 5.31 15.09
C VAL A 46 9.34 4.59 15.59
N PHE A 47 10.20 4.13 14.68
CA PHE A 47 11.42 3.39 14.99
C PHE A 47 12.70 4.23 14.94
N ALA A 48 12.63 5.53 14.67
CA ALA A 48 13.81 6.39 14.47
C ALA A 48 14.84 6.33 15.62
N GLY A 49 14.38 6.13 16.86
CA GLY A 49 15.23 6.03 18.06
C GLY A 49 15.50 4.60 18.54
N THR A 50 15.12 3.57 17.77
CA THR A 50 15.19 2.18 18.25
C THR A 50 16.62 1.67 18.40
N GLU A 51 16.84 0.85 19.44
CA GLU A 51 18.11 0.15 19.60
C GLU A 51 18.17 -1.17 18.84
N PHE A 52 17.02 -1.65 18.33
CA PHE A 52 16.89 -2.92 17.65
C PHE A 52 17.58 -2.91 16.28
N GLY A 53 18.64 -3.72 16.13
CA GLY A 53 19.55 -3.65 14.98
C GLY A 53 18.91 -3.80 13.60
N VAL A 54 17.82 -4.55 13.47
CA VAL A 54 17.10 -4.75 12.19
C VAL A 54 16.51 -3.44 11.65
N PHE A 55 16.14 -2.52 12.54
CA PHE A 55 15.54 -1.23 12.21
C PHE A 55 16.50 -0.06 12.38
N LYS A 56 17.77 -0.32 12.72
CA LYS A 56 18.80 0.72 12.78
C LYS A 56 19.30 1.06 11.37
N ASN A 57 19.45 2.36 11.10
CA ASN A 57 20.05 2.88 9.87
C ASN A 57 19.38 2.38 8.58
N VAL A 58 18.07 2.12 8.62
CA VAL A 58 17.27 1.81 7.43
C VAL A 58 16.52 3.06 6.97
N GLU A 59 16.35 3.20 5.65
CA GLU A 59 15.71 4.38 5.05
C GLU A 59 14.19 4.38 5.21
N CYS A 60 13.57 3.21 5.20
CA CYS A 60 12.12 3.06 5.18
C CYS A 60 11.70 1.79 5.94
N ILE A 61 10.71 1.94 6.83
CA ILE A 61 10.08 0.84 7.57
C ILE A 61 8.59 0.94 7.35
N LYS A 62 8.01 -0.08 6.71
CA LYS A 62 6.55 -0.19 6.56
C LYS A 62 6.06 -1.56 6.97
N ALA A 63 4.80 -1.63 7.39
CA ALA A 63 4.15 -2.88 7.78
C ALA A 63 2.70 -2.96 7.31
N ILE A 64 2.18 -4.19 7.24
CA ILE A 64 0.75 -4.47 7.05
C ILE A 64 0.14 -4.98 8.35
N CYS A 65 -1.08 -4.57 8.67
CA CYS A 65 -1.82 -5.09 9.81
C CYS A 65 -2.75 -6.22 9.37
N VAL A 66 -2.40 -7.46 9.75
CA VAL A 66 -3.26 -8.62 9.55
C VAL A 66 -4.26 -8.70 10.69
N LYS A 67 -5.51 -8.27 10.45
CA LYS A 67 -6.59 -8.32 11.45
C LYS A 67 -6.81 -9.77 11.91
N ASN A 68 -6.90 -9.96 13.22
CA ASN A 68 -7.04 -11.27 13.89
C ASN A 68 -5.90 -12.27 13.61
N GLY A 69 -4.75 -11.82 13.07
CA GLY A 69 -3.64 -12.72 12.70
C GLY A 69 -2.94 -13.41 13.87
N ALA A 70 -3.17 -12.96 15.10
CA ALA A 70 -2.60 -13.56 16.31
C ALA A 70 -3.50 -14.65 16.95
N SER A 71 -4.75 -14.76 16.51
CA SER A 71 -5.69 -15.75 17.06
C SER A 71 -5.44 -17.11 16.41
N VAL A 72 -4.92 -18.04 17.19
CA VAL A 72 -4.75 -19.47 16.85
C VAL A 72 -5.98 -20.25 17.29
#